data_AF-A0A7S0YZ69-F1
#
_entry.id   AF-A0A7S0YZ69-F1
#
_cell.length_a   1.000
_cell.length_b   1.000
_cell.length_c   1.000
_cell.angle_alpha   90.00
_cell.angle_beta   90.00
_cell.angle_gamma   90.00
#
_symmetry.space_group_name_H-M   'P 1'
#
loop_
_entity.id
_entity.type
_entity.pdbx_description
1 polymer ?
#
loop_
_entity_poly.entity_id
_entity_poly.type
_entity_poly.pdbx_seq_one_letter_code
_entity_poly.pdbx_strand_id
1 'polypeptide(L)'
;MACATAPIRRRSSVTNTAADVDQTIDEAFLALGMTAGGTLGACEVERVLKHLLTLKDPHNDADSICAAIDINEDGHLDPNEFHRYIHPTVMRYAAAGKPLDVQDILRDAFRATIESDTATRNKIIQAFMQATSDFEAASRKKSWALPVNKGWMHKLYSDAFDEPKDAKAPRYKHSRTGYLTKRLTELQVIPRNPKSEEARAKEDFCKSIGCPNQEDLVAFCGGWLARLALEGVGGVSGTKSDCSAG
;
A
#
# COMPACT_ATOMS: atom_id res chain seq x y z
N MET A 1 -32.04 -10.94 -6.20
CA MET A 1 -32.04 -11.52 -4.84
C MET A 1 -31.45 -10.49 -3.90
N ALA A 2 -32.25 -9.90 -3.02
CA ALA A 2 -31.79 -8.92 -2.05
C ALA A 2 -31.22 -9.66 -0.83
N CYS A 3 -29.91 -9.56 -0.60
CA CYS A 3 -29.30 -10.04 0.64
C CYS A 3 -29.59 -8.98 1.72
N ALA A 4 -30.47 -9.32 2.66
CA ALA A 4 -30.88 -8.43 3.73
C ALA A 4 -29.70 -8.22 4.70
N THR A 5 -29.22 -6.98 4.81
CA THR A 5 -28.24 -6.58 5.82
C THR A 5 -28.90 -6.72 7.20
N ALA A 6 -28.43 -7.67 8.01
CA ALA A 6 -28.96 -7.88 9.35
C ALA A 6 -28.70 -6.65 10.23
N PRO A 7 -29.67 -6.17 11.02
CA PRO A 7 -29.45 -5.07 11.95
C PRO A 7 -28.51 -5.51 13.09
N ILE A 8 -27.33 -4.91 13.14
CA ILE A 8 -26.29 -5.18 14.15
C ILE A 8 -26.75 -4.68 15.52
N ARG A 9 -26.83 -5.58 16.51
CA ARG A 9 -27.29 -5.29 17.88
C ARG A 9 -26.18 -4.65 18.72
N ARG A 10 -26.44 -3.47 19.29
CA ARG A 10 -25.58 -2.87 20.34
C ARG A 10 -25.68 -3.67 21.65
N ARG A 11 -24.55 -4.14 22.19
CA ARG A 11 -24.46 -4.69 23.55
C ARG A 11 -23.88 -3.63 24.50
N SER A 12 -24.52 -3.47 25.66
CA SER A 12 -24.27 -2.40 26.63
C SER A 12 -23.65 -2.90 27.96
N SER A 13 -22.83 -3.97 27.94
CA SER A 13 -22.21 -4.52 29.16
C SER A 13 -20.69 -4.60 29.04
N VAL A 14 -19.97 -4.00 30.00
CA VAL A 14 -18.52 -3.82 30.01
C VAL A 14 -17.84 -4.95 30.80
N THR A 15 -17.91 -6.16 30.26
CA THR A 15 -17.00 -7.26 30.62
C THR A 15 -16.58 -7.89 29.31
N ASN A 16 -15.47 -7.43 28.75
CA ASN A 16 -14.96 -7.91 27.47
C ASN A 16 -14.14 -9.18 27.73
N THR A 17 -14.73 -10.34 27.53
CA THR A 17 -14.02 -11.63 27.57
C THR A 17 -13.32 -11.89 26.23
N ALA A 18 -12.38 -12.85 26.20
CA ALA A 18 -11.76 -13.28 24.94
C ALA A 18 -12.81 -13.77 23.93
N ALA A 19 -13.87 -14.44 24.40
CA ALA A 19 -14.98 -14.87 23.54
C ALA A 19 -15.77 -13.69 22.95
N ASP A 20 -15.93 -12.58 23.70
CA ASP A 20 -16.58 -11.36 23.19
C ASP A 20 -15.75 -10.69 22.09
N VAL A 21 -14.42 -10.75 22.19
CA VAL A 21 -13.49 -10.25 21.16
C VAL A 21 -13.64 -11.05 19.88
N ASP A 22 -13.51 -12.38 19.95
CA ASP A 22 -13.62 -13.23 18.76
C ASP A 22 -15.00 -13.11 18.10
N GLN A 23 -16.08 -13.11 18.90
CA GLN A 23 -17.43 -12.86 18.40
C GLN A 23 -17.55 -11.51 17.70
N THR A 24 -16.95 -10.45 18.24
CA THR A 24 -16.99 -9.11 17.63
C THR A 24 -16.26 -9.09 16.29
N ILE A 25 -15.14 -9.81 16.17
CA ILE A 25 -14.38 -9.90 14.92
C ILE A 25 -15.19 -10.65 13.86
N ASP A 26 -15.83 -11.76 14.22
CA ASP A 26 -16.71 -12.51 13.32
C ASP A 26 -17.92 -11.67 12.88
N GLU A 27 -18.53 -10.91 13.80
CA GLU A 27 -19.61 -9.98 13.47
C GLU A 27 -19.14 -8.85 12.54
N ALA A 28 -17.93 -8.33 12.74
CA ALA A 28 -17.31 -7.35 11.85
C ALA A 28 -17.06 -7.92 10.46
N PHE A 29 -16.63 -9.18 10.39
CA PHE A 29 -16.40 -9.90 9.14
C PHE A 29 -17.70 -10.12 8.37
N LEU A 30 -18.76 -10.56 9.04
CA LEU A 30 -20.10 -10.72 8.44
C LEU A 30 -20.70 -9.38 8.00
N ALA A 31 -20.45 -8.29 8.75
CA ALA A 31 -20.93 -6.96 8.41
C ALA A 31 -20.35 -6.42 7.08
N LEU A 32 -19.21 -6.96 6.62
CA LEU A 32 -18.66 -6.65 5.30
C LEU A 32 -19.42 -7.32 4.14
N GLY A 33 -20.40 -8.17 4.46
CA GLY A 33 -21.23 -8.88 3.47
C GLY A 33 -20.70 -10.27 3.11
N MET A 34 -19.87 -10.86 3.96
CA MET A 34 -19.24 -12.16 3.70
C MET A 34 -20.21 -13.31 3.97
N THR A 35 -20.28 -14.26 3.03
CA THR A 35 -20.79 -15.60 3.35
C THR A 35 -19.65 -16.40 3.98
N ALA A 36 -19.96 -17.37 4.84
CA ALA A 36 -19.00 -18.16 5.64
C ALA A 36 -18.11 -19.11 4.79
N GLY A 37 -17.41 -18.55 3.80
CA GLY A 37 -16.57 -19.23 2.80
C GLY A 37 -16.20 -18.37 1.58
N GLY A 38 -16.55 -17.07 1.53
CA GLY A 38 -16.25 -16.19 0.39
C GLY A 38 -15.00 -15.31 0.59
N THR A 39 -14.33 -14.96 -0.51
CA THR A 39 -13.20 -14.01 -0.57
C THR A 39 -13.71 -12.60 -0.87
N LEU A 40 -13.19 -11.56 -0.20
CA LEU A 40 -13.49 -10.16 -0.54
C LEU A 40 -12.56 -9.65 -1.66
N GLY A 41 -13.11 -8.80 -2.52
CA GLY A 41 -12.34 -7.87 -3.37
C GLY A 41 -12.64 -6.41 -2.99
N ALA A 42 -11.87 -5.45 -3.49
CA ALA A 42 -12.01 -4.05 -3.05
C ALA A 42 -13.37 -3.41 -3.32
N CYS A 43 -14.18 -3.91 -4.26
CA CYS A 43 -15.51 -3.36 -4.47
C CYS A 43 -16.41 -3.52 -3.24
N GLU A 44 -16.26 -4.61 -2.49
CA GLU A 44 -17.04 -4.87 -1.28
C GLU A 44 -16.54 -4.04 -0.11
N VAL A 45 -15.21 -3.94 0.02
CA VAL A 45 -14.56 -3.05 1.01
C VAL A 45 -14.93 -1.59 0.75
N GLU A 46 -14.86 -1.12 -0.50
CA GLU A 46 -15.26 0.24 -0.89
C GLU A 46 -16.73 0.54 -0.51
N ARG A 47 -17.64 -0.41 -0.73
CA ARG A 47 -19.06 -0.26 -0.37
C ARG A 47 -19.24 -0.06 1.13
N VAL A 48 -18.52 -0.82 1.95
CA VAL A 48 -18.61 -0.70 3.41
C VAL A 48 -17.93 0.59 3.88
N LEU A 49 -16.78 0.95 3.31
CA LEU A 49 -16.08 2.18 3.64
C LEU A 49 -16.94 3.42 3.39
N LYS A 50 -17.72 3.45 2.30
CA LYS A 50 -18.67 4.53 2.02
C LYS A 50 -19.75 4.72 3.08
N HIS A 51 -20.05 3.68 3.87
CA HIS A 51 -21.02 3.76 4.97
C HIS A 51 -20.37 4.08 6.32
N LEU A 52 -19.08 3.78 6.51
CA LEU A 52 -18.38 3.95 7.77
C LEU A 52 -17.54 5.24 7.86
N LEU A 53 -17.08 5.75 6.71
CA LEU A 53 -16.13 6.86 6.62
C LEU A 53 -16.52 7.82 5.49
N THR A 54 -16.21 9.11 5.71
CA THR A 54 -16.20 10.10 4.62
C THR A 54 -14.85 10.01 3.91
N LEU A 55 -14.82 9.31 2.78
CA LEU A 55 -13.60 9.09 2.00
C LEU A 55 -13.35 10.24 1.03
N LYS A 56 -12.08 10.65 0.89
CA LYS A 56 -11.67 11.63 -0.14
C LYS A 56 -11.37 10.95 -1.47
N ASP A 57 -10.83 9.74 -1.42
CA ASP A 57 -10.49 8.93 -2.58
C ASP A 57 -10.89 7.46 -2.35
N PRO A 58 -12.19 7.14 -2.53
CA PRO A 58 -12.73 5.84 -2.14
C PRO A 58 -12.03 4.63 -2.74
N HIS A 59 -11.52 4.75 -3.98
CA HIS A 59 -10.86 3.64 -4.65
C HIS A 59 -9.46 3.41 -4.06
N ASN A 60 -8.64 4.45 -3.95
CA ASN A 60 -7.31 4.30 -3.36
C ASN A 60 -7.36 3.93 -1.88
N ASP A 61 -8.32 4.47 -1.13
CA ASP A 61 -8.51 4.14 0.29
C ASP A 61 -8.91 2.66 0.46
N ALA A 62 -9.77 2.14 -0.42
CA ALA A 62 -10.17 0.73 -0.42
C ALA A 62 -8.99 -0.18 -0.81
N ASP A 63 -8.22 0.18 -1.83
CA ASP A 63 -7.06 -0.60 -2.27
C ASP A 63 -5.98 -0.66 -1.17
N SER A 64 -5.73 0.46 -0.48
CA SER A 64 -4.79 0.51 0.64
C SER A 64 -5.23 -0.34 1.83
N ILE A 65 -6.55 -0.44 2.08
CA ILE A 65 -7.09 -1.32 3.12
C ILE A 65 -7.00 -2.79 2.70
N CYS A 66 -7.34 -3.12 1.46
CA CYS A 66 -7.22 -4.48 0.96
C CYS A 66 -5.76 -4.96 1.00
N ALA A 67 -4.81 -4.14 0.55
CA ALA A 67 -3.38 -4.46 0.61
C ALA A 67 -2.84 -4.56 2.05
N ALA A 68 -3.50 -3.96 3.04
CA ALA A 68 -3.12 -4.09 4.45
C ALA A 68 -3.69 -5.35 5.11
N ILE A 69 -4.79 -5.88 4.57
CA ILE A 69 -5.44 -7.11 5.05
C ILE A 69 -4.85 -8.34 4.34
N ASP A 70 -4.58 -8.25 3.04
CA ASP A 70 -3.97 -9.30 2.20
C ASP A 70 -2.51 -9.54 2.63
N ILE A 71 -2.32 -10.42 3.63
CA ILE A 71 -1.01 -10.71 4.23
C ILE A 71 -0.22 -11.65 3.31
N ASN A 72 -0.92 -12.54 2.61
CA ASN A 72 -0.29 -13.56 1.77
C ASN A 72 -0.02 -13.08 0.32
N GLU A 73 -0.46 -11.87 -0.03
CA GLU A 73 -0.32 -11.24 -1.35
C GLU A 73 -0.97 -12.05 -2.49
N ASP A 74 -2.04 -12.81 -2.20
CA ASP A 74 -2.74 -13.65 -3.18
C ASP A 74 -3.85 -12.90 -3.94
N GLY A 75 -4.20 -11.69 -3.50
CA GLY A 75 -5.22 -10.85 -4.09
C GLY A 75 -6.63 -11.07 -3.56
N HIS A 76 -6.80 -11.90 -2.53
CA HIS A 76 -8.06 -12.25 -1.92
C HIS A 76 -7.98 -12.08 -0.40
N LEU A 77 -9.03 -11.50 0.21
CA LEU A 77 -9.06 -11.38 1.67
C LEU A 77 -9.77 -12.58 2.29
N ASP A 78 -9.06 -13.33 3.11
CA ASP A 78 -9.60 -14.46 3.86
C ASP A 78 -10.01 -14.10 5.31
N PRO A 79 -10.78 -14.97 6.01
CA PRO A 79 -11.18 -14.72 7.39
C PRO A 79 -10.05 -14.58 8.40
N ASN A 80 -8.97 -15.35 8.24
CA ASN A 80 -7.83 -15.33 9.14
C ASN A 80 -7.03 -14.04 8.98
N GLU A 81 -6.87 -13.57 7.74
CA GLU A 81 -6.23 -12.30 7.42
C GLU A 81 -6.98 -11.12 8.02
N PHE A 82 -8.29 -11.10 7.84
CA PHE A 82 -9.13 -10.08 8.44
C PHE A 82 -9.09 -10.11 9.97
N HIS A 83 -9.15 -11.30 10.58
CA HIS A 83 -9.07 -11.46 12.02
C HIS A 83 -7.76 -10.89 12.56
N ARG A 84 -6.63 -11.27 11.95
CA ARG A 84 -5.30 -10.74 12.29
C ARG A 84 -5.21 -9.22 12.16
N TYR A 85 -5.85 -8.64 11.15
CA TYR A 85 -5.85 -7.20 10.92
C TYR A 85 -6.69 -6.43 11.94
N ILE A 86 -7.90 -6.91 12.28
CA ILE A 86 -8.82 -6.21 13.19
C ILE A 86 -8.49 -6.45 14.67
N HIS A 87 -7.99 -7.64 15.02
CA HIS A 87 -7.75 -8.06 16.40
C HIS A 87 -6.97 -7.03 17.26
N PRO A 88 -5.89 -6.37 16.78
CA PRO A 88 -5.20 -5.34 17.55
C PRO A 88 -6.09 -4.16 17.96
N THR A 89 -7.04 -3.76 17.10
CA THR A 89 -7.98 -2.67 17.39
C THR A 89 -9.02 -3.10 18.42
N VAL A 90 -9.53 -4.34 18.33
CA VAL A 90 -10.47 -4.91 19.32
C VAL A 90 -9.82 -5.03 20.69
N MET A 91 -8.59 -5.54 20.74
CA MET A 91 -7.79 -5.62 21.97
C MET A 91 -7.59 -4.25 22.61
N ARG A 92 -7.30 -3.21 21.82
CA ARG A 92 -7.15 -1.84 22.33
C ARG A 92 -8.46 -1.32 22.93
N TYR A 93 -9.60 -1.62 22.34
CA TYR A 93 -10.92 -1.27 22.90
C TYR A 93 -11.19 -2.04 24.20
N ALA A 94 -10.93 -3.34 24.19
CA ALA A 94 -11.11 -4.20 25.36
C ALA A 94 -10.27 -3.74 26.55
N ALA A 95 -8.97 -3.49 26.33
CA ALA A 95 -8.04 -3.00 27.34
C ALA A 95 -8.41 -1.60 27.86
N ALA A 96 -9.01 -0.76 27.02
CA ALA A 96 -9.50 0.56 27.40
C ALA A 96 -10.88 0.54 28.08
N GLY A 97 -11.49 -0.64 28.29
CA GLY A 97 -12.84 -0.77 28.84
C GLY A 97 -13.93 -0.14 27.96
N LYS A 98 -13.66 0.03 26.65
CA LYS A 98 -14.63 0.58 25.69
C LYS A 98 -15.63 -0.51 25.27
N PRO A 99 -16.87 -0.13 24.92
CA PRO A 99 -17.79 -1.04 24.26
C PRO A 99 -17.20 -1.57 22.96
N LEU A 100 -17.32 -2.88 22.73
CA LEU A 100 -16.90 -3.53 21.48
C LEU A 100 -17.95 -3.30 20.37
N ASP A 101 -18.15 -2.04 19.98
CA ASP A 101 -19.01 -1.70 18.85
C ASP A 101 -18.25 -1.95 17.54
N VAL A 102 -18.77 -2.89 16.75
CA VAL A 102 -18.20 -3.31 15.47
C VAL A 102 -17.96 -2.14 14.52
N GLN A 103 -18.87 -1.17 14.45
CA GLN A 103 -18.72 -0.05 13.53
C GLN A 103 -17.59 0.88 13.94
N ASP A 104 -17.44 1.14 15.23
CA ASP A 104 -16.36 1.99 15.75
C ASP A 104 -15.00 1.29 15.61
N ILE A 105 -14.93 -0.02 15.85
CA ILE A 105 -13.74 -0.84 15.62
C ILE A 105 -13.31 -0.80 14.15
N LEU A 106 -14.22 -1.09 13.23
CA LEU A 106 -13.96 -1.05 11.79
C LEU A 106 -13.51 0.34 11.35
N ARG A 107 -14.21 1.39 11.82
CA ARG A 107 -13.89 2.78 11.50
C ARG A 107 -12.48 3.15 11.94
N ASP A 108 -12.10 2.80 13.18
CA ASP A 108 -10.79 3.11 13.73
C ASP A 108 -9.67 2.32 13.03
N ALA A 109 -9.90 1.03 12.75
CA ALA A 109 -8.93 0.21 12.04
C ALA A 109 -8.66 0.75 10.62
N PHE A 110 -9.72 0.97 9.85
CA PHE A 110 -9.62 1.48 8.49
C PHE A 110 -9.04 2.90 8.43
N ARG A 111 -9.43 3.78 9.35
CA ARG A 111 -8.87 5.14 9.43
C ARG A 111 -7.37 5.09 9.69
N ALA A 112 -6.91 4.27 10.63
CA ALA A 112 -5.49 4.14 10.93
C ALA A 112 -4.69 3.68 9.70
N THR A 113 -5.23 2.75 8.91
CA THR A 113 -4.59 2.33 7.64
C THR A 113 -4.55 3.44 6.61
N ILE A 114 -5.66 4.15 6.39
CA ILE A 114 -5.72 5.27 5.42
C ILE A 114 -4.73 6.38 5.81
N GLU A 115 -4.66 6.73 7.10
CA GLU A 115 -3.73 7.74 7.60
C GLU A 115 -2.26 7.30 7.42
N SER A 116 -1.96 6.03 7.68
CA SER A 116 -0.64 5.44 7.47
C SER A 116 -0.23 5.41 6.00
N ASP A 117 -1.13 5.00 5.10
CA ASP A 117 -0.89 5.02 3.65
C ASP A 117 -0.70 6.45 3.13
N THR A 118 -1.52 7.39 3.61
CA THR A 118 -1.39 8.81 3.25
C THR A 118 -0.03 9.36 3.67
N ALA A 119 0.41 9.07 4.90
CA ALA A 119 1.73 9.48 5.38
C ALA A 119 2.86 8.86 4.53
N THR A 120 2.73 7.58 4.17
CA THR A 120 3.68 6.87 3.32
C THR A 120 3.73 7.48 1.91
N ARG A 121 2.59 7.78 1.31
CA ARG A 121 2.48 8.44 -0.01
C ARG A 121 3.16 9.81 0.00
N ASN A 122 2.95 10.60 1.05
CA ASN A 122 3.58 11.90 1.19
C ASN A 122 5.10 11.79 1.24
N LYS A 123 5.64 10.79 1.96
CA LYS A 123 7.08 10.50 1.98
C LYS A 123 7.62 10.10 0.61
N ILE A 124 6.88 9.28 -0.14
CA ILE A 124 7.27 8.89 -1.51
C ILE A 124 7.33 10.11 -2.43
N ILE A 125 6.33 10.99 -2.36
CA ILE A 125 6.28 12.25 -3.13
C ILE A 125 7.45 13.15 -2.75
N GLN A 126 7.75 13.30 -1.46
CA GLN A 126 8.90 14.08 -0.98
C GLN A 126 10.23 13.50 -1.48
N ALA A 127 10.41 12.18 -1.38
CA ALA A 127 11.59 11.49 -1.88
C ALA A 127 11.77 11.69 -3.40
N PHE A 128 10.69 11.61 -4.17
CA PHE A 128 10.70 11.85 -5.61
C PHE A 128 11.08 13.30 -5.96
N MET A 129 10.50 14.28 -5.26
CA MET A 129 10.81 15.69 -5.43
C MET A 129 12.27 16.01 -5.09
N GLN A 130 12.79 15.43 -4.02
CA GLN A 130 14.19 15.62 -3.65
C GLN A 130 15.13 14.94 -4.65
N ALA A 131 14.83 13.72 -5.10
CA ALA A 131 15.62 13.02 -6.11
C ALA A 131 15.65 13.79 -7.45
N THR A 132 14.54 14.40 -7.83
CA THR A 132 14.45 15.30 -9.00
C THR A 132 15.38 16.49 -8.83
N SER A 133 15.31 17.18 -7.69
CA SER A 133 16.16 18.33 -7.38
C SER A 133 17.65 17.97 -7.40
N ASP A 134 18.02 16.83 -6.78
CA ASP A 134 19.40 16.34 -6.73
C ASP A 134 19.93 16.00 -8.14
N PHE A 135 19.11 15.34 -8.95
CA PHE A 135 19.45 15.00 -10.32
C PHE A 135 19.63 16.24 -11.20
N GLU A 136 18.77 17.25 -11.04
CA GLU A 136 18.93 18.54 -11.73
C GLU A 136 20.22 19.25 -11.31
N ALA A 137 20.52 19.28 -10.02
CA ALA A 137 21.74 19.87 -9.51
C ALA A 137 23.00 19.16 -10.02
N ALA A 138 22.97 17.82 -10.12
CA ALA A 138 24.05 17.03 -10.69
C ALA A 138 24.21 17.28 -12.20
N SER A 139 23.09 17.40 -12.93
CA SER A 139 23.08 17.63 -14.37
C SER A 139 23.64 19.00 -14.75
N ARG A 140 23.29 20.06 -14.00
CA ARG A 140 23.80 21.43 -14.25
C ARG A 140 25.32 21.58 -14.06
N LYS A 141 25.95 20.69 -13.29
CA LYS A 141 27.43 20.68 -13.13
C LYS A 141 28.15 20.20 -14.39
N LYS A 142 27.45 19.54 -15.32
CA LYS A 142 27.98 19.23 -16.64
C LYS A 142 27.78 20.47 -17.52
N SER A 143 28.88 21.15 -17.87
CA SER A 143 28.91 22.47 -18.54
C SER A 143 28.19 22.57 -19.89
N TRP A 144 27.74 21.45 -20.45
CA TRP A 144 27.03 21.34 -21.73
C TRP A 144 25.60 20.82 -21.60
N ALA A 145 25.09 20.60 -20.38
CA ALA A 145 23.79 19.99 -20.16
C ALA A 145 22.64 20.94 -20.55
N LEU A 146 21.76 20.46 -21.44
CA LEU A 146 20.45 21.06 -21.69
C LEU A 146 19.60 21.03 -20.41
N PRO A 147 18.58 21.91 -20.28
CA PRO A 147 17.62 21.83 -19.19
C PRO A 147 17.05 20.42 -19.08
N VAL A 148 17.06 19.85 -17.86
CA VAL A 148 16.52 18.52 -17.62
C VAL A 148 15.03 18.52 -17.94
N ASN A 149 14.63 17.71 -18.92
CA ASN A 149 13.23 17.50 -19.22
C ASN A 149 12.58 16.66 -18.11
N LYS A 150 11.80 17.28 -17.23
CA LYS A 150 11.11 16.58 -16.12
C LYS A 150 10.00 15.63 -16.58
N GLY A 151 9.55 15.76 -17.83
CA GLY A 151 8.42 14.99 -18.34
C GLY A 151 8.59 13.48 -18.24
N TRP A 152 9.81 12.97 -18.47
CA TRP A 152 10.08 11.54 -18.35
C TRP A 152 10.12 11.06 -16.90
N MET A 153 10.54 11.90 -15.95
CA MET A 153 10.54 11.56 -14.52
C MET A 153 9.12 11.45 -13.97
N HIS A 154 8.21 12.34 -14.40
CA HIS A 154 6.78 12.22 -14.05
C HIS A 154 6.13 10.99 -14.67
N LYS A 155 6.50 10.63 -15.90
CA LYS A 155 6.06 9.37 -16.53
C LYS A 155 6.60 8.15 -15.79
N LEU A 156 7.86 8.18 -15.37
CA LEU A 156 8.45 7.14 -14.52
C LEU A 156 7.74 7.03 -13.18
N TYR A 157 7.41 8.16 -12.54
CA TYR A 157 6.61 8.18 -11.32
C TYR A 157 5.28 7.47 -11.54
N SER A 158 4.55 7.83 -12.61
CA SER A 158 3.29 7.19 -12.94
C SER A 158 3.45 5.68 -13.23
N ASP A 159 4.48 5.25 -13.99
CA ASP A 159 4.73 3.82 -14.26
C ASP A 159 5.10 3.01 -13.02
N ALA A 160 5.91 3.59 -12.14
CA ALA A 160 6.48 2.90 -10.99
C ALA A 160 5.60 2.98 -9.73
N PHE A 161 4.69 3.96 -9.67
CA PHE A 161 3.85 4.21 -8.51
C PHE A 161 2.35 4.01 -8.78
N ASP A 162 1.87 4.33 -9.98
CA ASP A 162 0.51 3.97 -10.37
C ASP A 162 0.52 2.49 -10.77
N GLU A 163 -0.35 1.71 -10.15
CA GLU A 163 -0.40 0.25 -10.32
C GLU A 163 -0.56 -0.13 -11.81
N PRO A 164 0.08 -1.23 -12.28
CA PRO A 164 -0.11 -1.68 -13.65
C PRO A 164 -1.61 -1.84 -13.96
N LYS A 165 -2.07 -1.11 -14.97
CA LYS A 165 -3.48 -1.12 -15.45
C LYS A 165 -3.92 -2.46 -16.06
N ASP A 166 -3.14 -3.52 -15.88
CA ASP A 166 -3.43 -4.80 -16.49
C ASP A 166 -4.64 -5.43 -15.78
N ALA A 167 -5.76 -5.50 -16.49
CA ALA A 167 -7.05 -5.95 -15.95
C ALA A 167 -7.06 -7.41 -15.44
N LYS A 168 -5.94 -8.13 -15.61
CA LYS A 168 -5.77 -9.53 -15.21
C LYS A 168 -4.84 -9.74 -14.01
N ALA A 169 -4.08 -8.73 -13.60
CA ALA A 169 -3.27 -8.84 -12.38
C ALA A 169 -4.18 -8.67 -11.15
N PRO A 170 -3.98 -9.45 -10.07
CA PRO A 170 -4.66 -9.19 -8.82
C PRO A 170 -4.26 -7.78 -8.34
N ARG A 171 -5.25 -6.90 -8.13
CA ARG A 171 -5.07 -5.49 -7.72
C ARG A 171 -4.38 -5.28 -6.36
N TYR A 172 -4.08 -6.37 -5.64
CA TYR A 172 -3.54 -6.32 -4.28
C TYR A 172 -2.24 -7.09 -4.13
N LYS A 173 -1.69 -7.59 -5.25
CA LYS A 173 -0.57 -8.54 -5.23
C LYS A 173 0.69 -7.97 -4.57
N HIS A 174 0.86 -6.66 -4.47
CA HIS A 174 2.02 -6.05 -3.84
C HIS A 174 1.62 -4.79 -3.08
N SER A 175 2.23 -4.56 -1.92
CA SER A 175 2.21 -3.22 -1.34
C SER A 175 2.75 -2.20 -2.37
N ARG A 176 2.08 -1.05 -2.51
CA ARG A 176 2.45 -0.01 -3.51
C ARG A 176 3.92 0.42 -3.35
N THR A 177 4.40 0.47 -2.11
CA THR A 177 5.82 0.67 -1.77
C THR A 177 6.71 -0.47 -2.24
N GLY A 178 6.32 -1.72 -2.00
CA GLY A 178 7.05 -2.90 -2.45
C GLY A 178 7.17 -2.95 -3.98
N TYR A 179 6.08 -2.67 -4.70
CA TYR A 179 6.10 -2.55 -6.16
C TYR A 179 7.03 -1.45 -6.63
N LEU A 180 6.91 -0.24 -6.07
CA LEU A 180 7.79 0.89 -6.39
C LEU A 180 9.27 0.54 -6.19
N THR A 181 9.64 0.01 -5.01
CA THR A 181 11.02 -0.34 -4.69
C THR A 181 11.55 -1.43 -5.61
N LYS A 182 10.76 -2.48 -5.88
CA LYS A 182 11.11 -3.53 -6.83
C LYS A 182 11.34 -2.94 -8.23
N ARG A 183 10.40 -2.13 -8.72
CA ARG A 183 10.46 -1.53 -10.04
C ARG A 183 11.68 -0.62 -10.21
N LEU A 184 11.95 0.24 -9.23
CA LEU A 184 13.13 1.10 -9.26
C LEU A 184 14.44 0.29 -9.20
N THR A 185 14.47 -0.81 -8.43
CA THR A 185 15.64 -1.70 -8.35
C THR A 185 15.92 -2.38 -9.69
N GLU A 186 14.89 -2.90 -10.35
CA GLU A 186 15.00 -3.47 -11.71
C GLU A 186 15.53 -2.43 -12.70
N LEU A 187 15.05 -1.19 -12.61
CA LEU A 187 15.46 -0.10 -13.49
C LEU A 187 16.87 0.42 -13.18
N GLN A 188 17.37 0.29 -11.94
CA GLN A 188 18.72 0.71 -11.55
C GLN A 188 19.84 -0.21 -12.06
N VAL A 189 19.57 -1.47 -12.40
CA VAL A 189 20.64 -2.41 -12.81
C VAL A 189 21.03 -2.24 -14.27
N ILE A 190 22.26 -1.86 -14.59
CA ILE A 190 22.76 -1.87 -15.97
C ILE A 190 22.99 -3.33 -16.40
N PRO A 191 22.35 -3.82 -17.48
CA PRO A 191 22.55 -5.19 -17.95
C PRO A 191 24.00 -5.42 -18.37
N ARG A 192 24.60 -6.53 -17.92
CA ARG A 192 26.01 -6.86 -18.23
C ARG A 192 26.27 -7.04 -19.72
N ASN A 193 25.26 -7.53 -20.45
CA ASN A 193 25.33 -7.70 -21.89
C ASN A 193 24.40 -6.68 -22.58
N PRO A 194 24.94 -5.70 -23.31
CA PRO A 194 24.13 -4.67 -23.98
C PRO A 194 23.24 -5.23 -25.10
N LYS A 195 23.47 -6.47 -25.54
CA LYS A 195 22.63 -7.16 -26.53
C LYS A 195 21.57 -8.08 -25.91
N SER A 196 21.47 -8.13 -24.57
CA SER A 196 20.46 -8.95 -23.91
C SER A 196 19.05 -8.44 -24.22
N GLU A 197 18.06 -9.28 -23.99
CA GLU A 197 16.64 -8.88 -24.04
C GLU A 197 16.34 -7.81 -22.98
N GLU A 198 16.92 -7.93 -21.79
CA GLU A 198 16.78 -6.95 -20.70
C GLU A 198 17.33 -5.56 -21.07
N ALA A 199 18.47 -5.50 -21.76
CA ALA A 199 19.05 -4.25 -22.24
C ALA A 199 18.16 -3.56 -23.26
N ARG A 200 17.59 -4.34 -24.19
CA ARG A 200 16.64 -3.84 -25.19
C ARG A 200 15.34 -3.37 -24.55
N ALA A 201 14.75 -4.17 -23.66
CA ALA A 201 13.54 -3.81 -22.94
C ALA A 201 13.70 -2.50 -22.14
N LYS A 202 14.86 -2.31 -21.48
CA LYS A 202 15.17 -1.07 -20.77
C LYS A 202 15.38 0.12 -21.70
N GLU A 203 16.00 -0.09 -22.86
CA GLU A 203 16.16 0.95 -23.88
C GLU A 203 14.81 1.38 -24.45
N ASP A 204 13.96 0.41 -24.77
CA ASP A 204 12.59 0.64 -25.25
C ASP A 204 11.76 1.37 -24.21
N PHE A 205 11.90 1.01 -22.94
CA PHE A 205 11.29 1.74 -21.83
C PHE A 205 11.81 3.18 -21.70
N CYS A 206 13.14 3.40 -21.76
CA CYS A 206 13.71 4.76 -21.77
C CYS A 206 13.10 5.62 -22.88
N LYS A 207 12.99 5.05 -24.10
CA LYS A 207 12.39 5.72 -25.25
C LYS A 207 10.90 6.00 -25.03
N SER A 208 10.15 5.06 -24.47
CA SER A 208 8.69 5.21 -24.26
C SER A 208 8.37 6.33 -23.26
N ILE A 209 9.18 6.49 -22.21
CA ILE A 209 9.03 7.59 -21.24
C ILE A 209 9.69 8.89 -21.71
N GLY A 210 10.51 8.87 -22.77
CA GLY A 210 11.25 10.02 -23.27
C GLY A 210 12.47 10.39 -22.42
N CYS A 211 13.05 9.40 -21.73
CA CYS A 211 14.31 9.54 -21.02
C CYS A 211 15.47 9.61 -22.03
N PRO A 212 16.42 10.56 -21.88
CA PRO A 212 17.46 10.80 -22.89
C PRO A 212 18.41 9.61 -23.08
N ASN A 213 18.71 8.85 -22.02
CA ASN A 213 19.59 7.69 -22.06
C ASN A 213 19.39 6.81 -20.82
N GLN A 214 19.91 5.56 -20.87
CA GLN A 214 19.80 4.60 -19.78
C GLN A 214 20.60 5.02 -18.53
N GLU A 215 21.71 5.74 -18.67
CA GLU A 215 22.53 6.15 -17.54
C GLU A 215 21.80 7.15 -16.64
N ASP A 216 21.10 8.11 -17.24
CA ASP A 216 20.26 9.08 -16.54
C ASP A 216 19.08 8.40 -15.85
N LEU A 217 18.44 7.41 -16.49
CA LEU A 217 17.40 6.59 -15.86
C LEU A 217 17.94 5.86 -14.62
N VAL A 218 19.07 5.17 -14.76
CA VAL A 218 19.71 4.40 -13.68
C VAL A 218 20.12 5.31 -12.53
N ALA A 219 20.76 6.45 -12.84
CA ALA A 219 21.19 7.42 -11.85
C ALA A 219 20.01 8.01 -11.08
N PHE A 220 18.93 8.37 -11.77
CA PHE A 220 17.73 8.88 -11.14
C PHE A 220 17.03 7.82 -10.26
N CYS A 221 16.86 6.59 -10.76
CA CYS A 221 16.25 5.51 -9.98
C CYS A 221 17.06 5.20 -8.71
N GLY A 222 18.39 5.17 -8.81
CA GLY A 222 19.27 4.99 -7.65
C GLY A 222 19.17 6.14 -6.65
N GLY A 223 19.12 7.38 -7.13
CA GLY A 223 18.90 8.56 -6.27
C GLY A 223 17.54 8.51 -5.56
N TRP A 224 16.48 8.13 -6.26
CA TRP A 224 15.15 8.01 -5.67
C TRP A 224 15.08 6.89 -4.63
N LEU A 225 15.65 5.71 -4.90
CA LEU A 225 15.77 4.63 -3.92
C LEU A 225 16.51 5.07 -2.66
N ALA A 226 17.61 5.82 -2.80
CA ALA A 226 18.34 6.36 -1.65
C ALA A 226 17.49 7.33 -0.83
N ARG A 227 16.67 8.18 -1.48
CA ARG A 227 15.74 9.08 -0.78
C ARG A 227 14.61 8.33 -0.09
N LEU A 228 14.04 7.29 -0.71
CA LEU A 228 13.03 6.44 -0.08
C LEU A 228 13.56 5.78 1.20
N ALA A 229 14.80 5.28 1.18
CA ALA A 229 15.45 4.71 2.35
C ALA A 229 15.62 5.74 3.49
N LEU A 230 15.98 6.98 3.18
CA LEU A 230 16.10 8.07 4.17
C LEU A 230 14.77 8.45 4.81
N GLU A 231 13.67 8.42 4.05
CA GLU A 231 12.32 8.68 4.55
C GLU A 231 11.72 7.51 5.37
N GLY A 232 12.46 6.39 5.46
CA GLY A 232 12.01 5.15 6.10
C GLY A 232 10.94 4.41 5.31
N VAL A 233 10.87 4.62 3.99
CA VAL A 233 9.95 3.92 3.09
C VAL A 233 10.66 2.66 2.57
N GLY A 234 10.12 1.47 2.88
CA GLY A 234 10.68 0.19 2.44
C GLY A 234 11.54 -0.55 3.47
N GLY A 235 11.57 -0.10 4.74
CA GLY A 235 12.07 -0.92 5.84
C GLY A 235 11.12 -2.07 6.09
N VAL A 236 11.58 -3.31 5.87
CA VAL A 236 10.88 -4.53 6.31
C VAL A 236 10.48 -4.33 7.77
N SER A 237 9.18 -4.25 8.05
CA SER A 237 8.64 -4.25 9.41
C SER A 237 8.77 -5.64 10.02
N GLY A 238 10.02 -6.10 10.17
CA GLY A 238 10.38 -7.18 11.05
C GLY A 238 10.59 -6.59 12.44
N THR A 239 9.50 -6.29 13.14
CA THR A 239 9.55 -6.23 14.60
C THR A 239 9.88 -7.64 15.08
N LYS A 240 11.18 -7.93 15.20
CA LYS A 240 11.64 -8.93 16.17
C LYS A 240 11.21 -8.41 17.54
N SER A 241 10.06 -8.88 17.99
CA SER A 241 9.74 -8.94 19.41
C SER A 241 10.77 -9.89 20.01
N ASP A 242 11.88 -9.33 20.50
CA ASP A 242 12.74 -10.01 21.44
C ASP A 242 11.96 -10.13 22.76
N CYS A 243 11.13 -11.16 22.87
CA CYS A 243 10.76 -11.73 24.16
C CYS A 243 11.98 -12.51 24.67
N SER A 244 12.98 -11.79 25.18
CA SER A 244 13.95 -12.38 26.10
C SER A 244 13.29 -12.50 27.46
N ALA A 245 13.10 -13.75 27.87
CA ALA A 245 12.68 -14.13 29.21
C ALA A 245 13.65 -13.57 30.27
N GLY A 246 13.07 -13.00 31.32
CA GLY A 246 13.68 -12.68 32.60
C GLY A 246 12.61 -12.76 33.66
#